data_AF-A0A7V9WNB5-F1
#
_entry.id   AF-A0A7V9WNB5-F1
#
_cell.length_a   1.000
_cell.length_b   1.000
_cell.length_c   1.000
_cell.angle_alpha   90.00
_cell.angle_beta   90.00
_cell.angle_gamma   90.00
#
_symmetry.space_group_name_H-M   'P 1'
#
loop_
_entity.id
_entity.type
_entity.pdbx_description
1 polymer ?
#
loop_
_entity_poly.entity_id
_entity_poly.type
_entity_poly.pdbx_seq_one_letter_code
_entity_poly.pdbx_strand_id
1 'polypeptide(L)'
;MSEVWITIGVLCVGTVAIKSAGPLMVGGRAPGDRTLAVLSLVAPALLAALVVYETVGGESGGVEVDERLVGVGAAAACLAAKLPLAVVVIAAAGVTALARALTG
;
A
#
# COMPACT_ATOMS: atom_id res chain seq x y z
N MET A 1 28.98 -13.66 7.01
CA MET A 1 28.31 -13.27 8.27
C MET A 1 28.53 -11.80 8.60
N SER A 2 29.77 -11.28 8.57
CA SER A 2 30.04 -9.86 8.84
C SER A 2 29.38 -8.88 7.85
N GLU A 3 29.29 -9.22 6.56
CA GLU A 3 28.67 -8.36 5.55
C GLU A 3 27.18 -8.08 5.83
N VAL A 4 26.41 -9.12 6.21
CA VAL A 4 25.00 -8.97 6.62
C VAL A 4 24.88 -8.04 7.83
N TRP A 5 25.73 -8.22 8.84
CA TRP A 5 25.72 -7.37 10.04
C TRP A 5 26.13 -5.92 9.76
N ILE A 6 27.09 -5.70 8.85
CA ILE A 6 27.45 -4.36 8.39
C ILE A 6 26.28 -3.71 7.66
N THR A 7 25.63 -4.42 6.74
CA THR A 7 24.44 -3.92 6.02
C THR A 7 23.30 -3.57 6.97
N ILE A 8 23.01 -4.42 7.95
CA ILE A 8 22.02 -4.13 8.99
C ILE A 8 22.40 -2.88 9.78
N GLY A 9 23.67 -2.76 10.19
CA GLY A 9 24.15 -1.58 10.91
C GLY A 9 23.98 -0.29 10.11
N VAL A 10 24.37 -0.31 8.83
CA VAL A 10 24.20 0.83 7.91
C VAL A 10 22.72 1.17 7.71
N LEU A 11 21.86 0.17 7.49
CA LEU A 11 20.42 0.39 7.30
C LEU A 11 19.76 0.95 8.56
N CYS A 12 20.15 0.45 9.74
CA CYS A 12 19.68 0.95 11.02
C CYS A 12 20.04 2.44 11.20
N VAL A 13 21.32 2.79 11.04
CA VAL A 13 21.80 4.17 11.17
C VAL A 13 21.15 5.07 10.12
N GLY A 14 21.08 4.63 8.87
CA GLY A 14 20.43 5.36 7.79
C GLY A 14 18.94 5.60 8.05
N THR A 15 18.21 4.60 8.55
CA THR A 15 16.79 4.73 8.89
C THR A 15 16.57 5.73 10.02
N VAL A 16 17.40 5.67 11.07
CA VAL A 16 17.35 6.65 12.17
C VAL A 16 17.65 8.06 11.67
N ALA A 17 18.68 8.23 10.84
CA ALA A 17 19.03 9.53 10.25
C ALA A 17 17.90 10.10 9.38
N ILE A 18 17.31 9.29 8.50
CA ILE A 18 16.19 9.71 7.63
C ILE A 18 14.96 10.07 8.46
N LYS A 19 14.59 9.25 9.45
CA LYS A 19 13.39 9.48 10.27
C LYS A 19 13.54 10.68 11.20
N SER A 20 14.75 10.91 11.72
CA SER A 20 15.04 12.06 12.58
C SER A 20 15.13 13.38 11.82
N ALA A 21 15.45 13.37 10.52
CA ALA A 21 15.53 14.59 9.71
C ALA A 21 14.22 15.41 9.75
N GLY A 22 13.05 14.77 9.72
CA GLY A 22 11.76 15.46 9.79
C GLY A 22 11.60 16.30 11.08
N PRO A 23 11.61 15.68 12.26
CA PRO A 23 11.56 16.40 13.54
C PRO A 23 12.72 17.37 13.74
N LEU A 24 13.94 17.05 13.30
CA LEU A 24 15.10 17.94 13.46
C LEU A 24 14.99 19.22 12.61
N MET A 25 14.43 19.13 11.40
CA MET A 25 14.25 20.28 10.52
C MET A 25 12.98 21.09 10.85
N VAL A 26 11.93 20.44 11.35
CA VAL A 26 10.58 21.02 11.44
C VAL A 26 10.02 21.07 12.87
N GLY A 27 10.64 20.43 13.85
CA GLY A 27 10.07 20.22 15.20
C GLY A 27 9.72 21.47 15.99
N GLY A 28 10.33 22.62 15.68
CA GLY A 28 9.98 23.92 16.28
C GLY A 28 8.83 24.67 15.59
N ARG A 29 8.28 24.13 14.48
CA ARG A 29 7.23 24.77 13.70
C ARG A 29 5.99 23.89 13.69
N ALA A 30 4.87 24.43 14.18
CA ALA A 30 3.58 23.79 13.98
C ALA A 30 3.27 23.78 12.46
N PRO A 31 3.07 22.60 11.84
CA PRO A 31 2.65 22.54 10.45
C PRO A 31 1.26 23.18 10.31
N GLY A 32 1.06 23.98 9.27
CA GLY A 32 -0.25 24.57 9.00
C GLY A 32 -1.29 23.52 8.64
N ASP A 33 -2.58 23.85 8.81
CA ASP A 33 -3.71 22.93 8.61
C ASP A 33 -3.70 22.24 7.24
N ARG A 34 -3.28 22.96 6.19
CA ARG A 34 -3.18 22.40 4.83
C ARG A 34 -2.11 21.31 4.72
N THR A 35 -0.98 21.45 5.40
CA THR A 35 0.09 20.44 5.40
C THR A 35 -0.35 19.18 6.13
N LEU A 36 -1.05 19.33 7.26
CA LEU A 36 -1.61 18.20 8.00
C LEU A 36 -2.67 17.45 7.17
N ALA A 37 -3.52 18.18 6.44
CA ALA A 37 -4.52 17.59 5.55
C ALA A 37 -3.90 16.80 4.39
N VAL A 38 -2.75 17.24 3.85
CA VAL A 38 -2.02 16.46 2.82
C VAL A 38 -1.37 15.24 3.46
N LEU A 39 -0.72 15.39 4.61
CA LEU A 39 -0.01 14.31 5.28
C LEU A 39 -0.95 13.17 5.70
N SER A 40 -2.18 13.48 6.10
CA SER A 40 -3.21 12.47 6.40
C SER A 40 -3.62 11.63 5.19
N LEU A 41 -3.45 12.18 3.97
CA LEU A 41 -3.72 11.49 2.71
C LEU A 41 -2.53 10.69 2.18
N VAL A 42 -1.31 10.94 2.67
CA VAL A 42 -0.10 10.27 2.15
C VAL A 42 -0.17 8.76 2.32
N ALA A 43 -0.49 8.28 3.54
CA ALA A 43 -0.60 6.84 3.79
C ALA A 43 -1.66 6.19 2.88
N PRO A 44 -2.94 6.61 2.87
CA PRO A 44 -3.92 5.99 1.98
C PRO A 44 -3.60 6.17 0.49
N ALA A 45 -2.96 7.27 0.07
CA ALA A 45 -2.56 7.47 -1.32
C ALA A 45 -1.46 6.48 -1.76
N LEU A 46 -0.46 6.24 -0.91
CA LEU A 46 0.59 5.26 -1.19
C LEU A 46 0.03 3.84 -1.24
N LEU A 47 -0.89 3.50 -0.34
CA LEU A 47 -1.57 2.21 -0.33
C LEU A 47 -2.45 2.04 -1.57
N ALA A 48 -3.18 3.08 -1.97
CA ALA A 48 -3.98 3.07 -3.20
C ALA A 48 -3.10 2.92 -4.44
N ALA A 49 -1.99 3.66 -4.53
CA ALA A 49 -1.03 3.53 -5.61
C ALA A 49 -0.42 2.12 -5.67
N LEU A 50 -0.12 1.52 -4.52
CA LEU A 50 0.35 0.13 -4.43
C LEU A 50 -0.70 -0.85 -4.95
N VAL A 51 -1.96 -0.71 -4.53
CA VAL A 51 -3.05 -1.55 -5.05
C VAL A 51 -3.18 -1.40 -6.57
N VAL A 52 -3.13 -0.18 -7.10
CA VAL A 52 -3.15 0.05 -8.56
C VAL A 52 -1.95 -0.61 -9.25
N TYR A 53 -0.74 -0.44 -8.70
CA TYR A 53 0.47 -1.05 -9.24
C TYR A 53 0.38 -2.59 -9.25
N GLU A 54 -0.06 -3.19 -8.14
CA GLU A 54 -0.21 -4.64 -7.98
C GLU A 54 -1.39 -5.24 -8.75
N THR A 55 -2.32 -4.42 -9.24
CA THR A 55 -3.51 -4.87 -10.00
C THR A 55 -3.36 -4.66 -11.50
N VAL A 56 -2.54 -3.70 -11.93
CA VAL A 56 -2.37 -3.31 -13.34
C VAL A 56 -0.96 -3.59 -13.86
N GLY A 57 0.04 -3.70 -12.99
CA GLY A 57 1.40 -4.06 -13.37
C GLY A 57 1.55 -5.57 -13.57
N GLY A 58 1.67 -6.00 -14.83
CA GLY A 58 2.04 -7.37 -15.16
C GLY A 58 3.53 -7.65 -14.97
N GLU A 59 3.89 -8.91 -14.70
CA GLU A 59 5.28 -9.36 -14.47
C GLU A 59 6.22 -9.10 -15.66
N SER A 60 5.69 -8.91 -16.86
CA SER A 60 6.43 -8.75 -18.12
C SER A 60 6.28 -7.36 -18.78
N GLY A 61 5.71 -6.37 -18.09
CA GLY A 61 5.59 -4.99 -18.62
C GLY A 61 4.39 -4.75 -19.55
N GLY A 62 3.40 -5.66 -19.55
CA GLY A 62 2.08 -5.47 -20.16
C GLY A 62 0.99 -5.19 -19.13
N VAL A 63 -0.12 -4.60 -19.57
CA VAL A 63 -1.37 -4.55 -18.79
C VAL A 63 -2.05 -5.91 -18.95
N GLU A 64 -1.70 -6.85 -18.09
CA GLU A 64 -2.48 -8.08 -17.95
C GLU A 64 -3.62 -7.79 -16.97
N VAL A 65 -4.86 -7.99 -17.43
CA VAL A 65 -6.04 -7.88 -16.58
C VAL A 65 -6.03 -9.10 -15.66
N ASP A 66 -5.28 -9.01 -14.57
CA ASP A 66 -5.09 -10.09 -13.61
C ASP A 66 -6.41 -10.36 -12.84
N GLU A 67 -6.56 -11.56 -12.31
CA GLU A 67 -7.66 -12.01 -11.45
C GLU A 67 -7.86 -11.11 -10.21
N ARG A 68 -6.82 -10.36 -9.85
CA ARG A 68 -6.82 -9.30 -8.83
C ARG A 68 -7.79 -8.17 -9.16
N LEU A 69 -7.96 -7.81 -10.43
CA LEU A 69 -8.87 -6.74 -10.85
C LEU A 69 -10.33 -7.09 -10.54
N VAL A 70 -10.70 -8.36 -10.72
CA VAL A 70 -12.04 -8.87 -10.39
C VAL A 70 -12.29 -8.80 -8.87
N GLY A 71 -11.28 -9.16 -8.06
CA GLY A 71 -11.35 -9.01 -6.60
C GLY A 71 -11.49 -7.56 -6.13
N VAL A 72 -10.75 -6.62 -6.74
CA VAL A 72 -10.89 -5.18 -6.44
C VAL A 72 -12.26 -4.65 -6.85
N GLY A 73 -12.80 -5.10 -7.99
CA GLY A 73 -14.17 -4.78 -8.39
C GLY A 73 -15.21 -5.27 -7.38
N ALA A 74 -15.06 -6.49 -6.86
CA ALA A 74 -15.92 -7.02 -5.80
C ALA A 74 -15.80 -6.20 -4.50
N ALA A 75 -14.58 -5.83 -4.10
CA ALA A 75 -14.35 -4.97 -2.94
C ALA A 75 -15.08 -3.62 -3.09
N ALA A 76 -14.96 -2.99 -4.27
CA ALA A 76 -15.62 -1.73 -4.57
C ALA A 76 -17.15 -1.85 -4.51
N ALA A 77 -17.73 -2.94 -5.03
CA ALA A 77 -19.16 -3.20 -4.97
C ALA A 77 -19.65 -3.39 -3.52
N CYS A 78 -18.95 -4.18 -2.70
CA CYS A 78 -19.27 -4.37 -1.29
C CYS A 78 -19.18 -3.06 -0.49
N LEU A 79 -18.17 -2.23 -0.77
CA LEU A 79 -18.02 -0.93 -0.14
C LEU A 79 -19.14 0.05 -0.56
N ALA A 80 -19.54 0.05 -1.83
CA ALA A 80 -20.68 0.83 -2.31
C ALA A 80 -21.99 0.42 -1.64
N ALA A 81 -22.14 -0.88 -1.33
CA ALA A 81 -23.25 -1.41 -0.54
C ALA A 81 -23.13 -1.12 0.98
N LYS A 82 -22.08 -0.41 1.43
CA LYS A 82 -21.81 -0.04 2.83
C LYS A 82 -21.70 -1.25 3.77
N LEU A 83 -21.17 -2.36 3.26
CA LEU A 83 -20.94 -3.58 4.04
C LEU A 83 -19.78 -3.39 5.05
N PRO A 84 -19.79 -4.14 6.17
CA PRO A 84 -18.69 -4.09 7.13
C PRO A 84 -17.37 -4.54 6.48
N LEU A 85 -16.27 -3.90 6.88
CA LEU A 85 -14.95 -4.08 6.26
C LEU A 85 -14.51 -5.55 6.18
N ALA A 86 -14.82 -6.36 7.21
CA ALA A 86 -14.52 -7.78 7.21
C ALA A 86 -15.19 -8.53 6.05
N VAL A 87 -16.44 -8.19 5.73
CA VAL A 87 -17.18 -8.78 4.60
C VAL A 87 -16.57 -8.36 3.28
N VAL A 88 -16.16 -7.09 3.14
CA VAL A 88 -15.47 -6.58 1.95
C VAL A 88 -14.19 -7.38 1.68
N VAL A 89 -13.37 -7.58 2.72
CA VAL A 89 -12.09 -8.31 2.62
C VAL A 89 -12.32 -9.78 2.26
N ILE A 90 -13.26 -10.46 2.93
CA ILE A 90 -13.56 -11.86 2.66
C ILE A 90 -14.10 -12.05 1.24
N ALA A 91 -15.02 -11.18 0.80
CA ALA A 91 -15.58 -11.24 -0.55
C ALA A 91 -14.51 -11.01 -1.61
N ALA A 92 -13.67 -9.99 -1.46
CA ALA A 92 -12.59 -9.69 -2.38
C ALA A 92 -11.60 -10.86 -2.50
N ALA A 93 -11.13 -11.39 -1.36
CA ALA A 93 -10.21 -12.52 -1.32
C ALA A 93 -10.84 -13.79 -1.93
N GLY A 94 -12.11 -14.06 -1.63
CA GLY A 94 -12.84 -15.19 -2.20
C GLY A 94 -13.01 -15.10 -3.70
N VAL A 95 -13.35 -13.92 -4.23
CA VAL A 95 -13.49 -13.68 -5.67
C VAL A 95 -12.15 -13.82 -6.39
N THR A 96 -11.06 -13.25 -5.85
CA THR A 96 -9.72 -13.44 -6.42
C THR A 96 -9.29 -14.90 -6.41
N ALA A 97 -9.51 -15.62 -5.30
CA ALA A 97 -9.15 -17.04 -5.21
C ALA A 97 -9.95 -17.91 -6.18
N LEU A 98 -11.25 -17.64 -6.35
CA LEU A 98 -12.10 -18.35 -7.31
C LEU A 98 -11.69 -18.05 -8.75
N ALA A 99 -11.43 -16.79 -9.08
CA ALA A 99 -10.95 -16.41 -10.40
C ALA A 99 -9.64 -17.16 -10.71
N ARG A 100 -8.68 -17.13 -9.79
CA ARG A 100 -7.42 -17.86 -9.90
C ARG A 100 -7.58 -19.37 -10.07
N ALA A 101 -8.51 -19.98 -9.34
CA ALA A 101 -8.77 -21.41 -9.46
C ALA A 101 -9.42 -21.81 -10.79
N LEU A 102 -10.01 -20.87 -11.53
CA LEU A 102 -10.66 -21.13 -12.82
C LEU A 102 -9.75 -20.78 -14.02
N THR A 103 -8.78 -19.88 -13.83
CA THR A 103 -7.85 -19.45 -14.88
C THR A 103 -6.46 -20.09 -14.78
N GLY A 104 -6.10 -20.65 -13.62
CA GLY A 104 -4.89 -21.44 -13.39
C GLY A 104 -5.11 -22.94 -13.56
#